data_AF-A0A8X8W7F1-F1
#
_entry.id   AF-A0A8X8W7F1-F1
#
_cell.length_a   1.000
_cell.length_b   1.000
_cell.length_c   1.000
_cell.angle_alpha   90.00
_cell.angle_beta   90.00
_cell.angle_gamma   90.00
#
_symmetry.space_group_name_H-M   'P 1'
#
loop_
_entity.id
_entity.type
_entity.pdbx_description
1 polymer ?
#
loop_
_entity_poly.entity_id
_entity_poly.type
_entity_poly.pdbx_seq_one_letter_code
_entity_poly.pdbx_strand_id
1 'polypeptide(L)'
;MNPVHRHEHPEHLEKALDRRDFPGLDIFICTADPFKEPPIDVVNTALSVMAYDYPAEKVSVYVSDDGGLGADHVCLHGGSEGPNYVGTGCFFNRRAFFGGPCSYVPPEALELSPDYIVEKPINGKEILGKAHQVAGCYYENQTSWGSKIGFRYGSLVEDYYTGYRLQCEGWKSAFCNPSRATFLGDIPITINDALNQVKRWSVGLLEVAFSKYSPLTYGSRNMGILMGLGYAHYSLWPIWSIPITIYALVPSLALLQGLPIFPKVSEPWFLLYAFLFLGSYGQDCFDFISTRMETHGFNVTSKVMEDEQSQRYDNGIFEFGVASPMFIPLASLATLNLVAFLAGFLRVFNDGEFDAFFVQMFVAGFGVLNSFPIYGAMFFRRDSGRMPINTTLTSTLIVGALLFCSTNS
;
A
#
# COMPACT_ATOMS: atom_id res chain seq x y z
N MET A 1 -22.95 -7.95 10.38
CA MET A 1 -22.91 -8.60 9.05
C MET A 1 -22.29 -9.96 9.24
N ASN A 2 -22.92 -11.04 8.76
CA ASN A 2 -22.25 -12.34 8.72
C ASN A 2 -21.24 -12.30 7.56
N PRO A 3 -19.93 -12.40 7.80
CA PRO A 3 -18.96 -12.48 6.73
C PRO A 3 -19.29 -13.69 5.86
N VAL A 4 -19.47 -13.47 4.56
CA VAL A 4 -19.63 -14.56 3.60
C VAL A 4 -18.23 -15.16 3.42
N HIS A 5 -17.96 -16.25 4.13
CA HIS A 5 -16.77 -17.05 3.90
C HIS A 5 -16.96 -17.85 2.61
N ARG A 6 -16.19 -17.50 1.58
CA ARG A 6 -16.06 -18.33 0.39
C ARG A 6 -14.93 -19.33 0.66
N HIS A 7 -15.26 -20.60 0.80
CA HIS A 7 -14.29 -21.67 0.80
C HIS A 7 -14.07 -22.15 -0.62
N GLU A 8 -12.81 -22.19 -1.02
CA GLU A 8 -12.39 -22.73 -2.31
C GLU A 8 -12.21 -24.25 -2.15
N HIS A 9 -12.68 -24.99 -3.15
CA HIS A 9 -12.62 -26.45 -3.19
C HIS A 9 -11.83 -26.89 -4.43
N PRO A 10 -10.50 -26.66 -4.47
CA PRO A 10 -9.66 -27.03 -5.61
C PRO A 10 -9.74 -28.52 -5.94
N GLU A 11 -10.03 -29.38 -4.97
CA GLU A 11 -10.28 -30.82 -5.14
C GLU A 11 -11.50 -31.15 -6.02
N HIS A 12 -12.38 -30.18 -6.27
CA HIS A 12 -13.50 -30.34 -7.19
C HIS A 12 -13.14 -30.02 -8.64
N LEU A 13 -12.00 -29.35 -8.87
CA LEU A 13 -11.58 -28.97 -10.22
C LEU A 13 -11.26 -30.21 -11.06
N GLU A 14 -10.51 -31.16 -10.50
CA GLU A 14 -10.18 -32.43 -11.16
C GLU A 14 -11.39 -33.37 -11.31
N LYS A 15 -12.45 -33.16 -10.53
CA LYS A 15 -13.72 -33.90 -10.66
C LYS A 15 -14.61 -33.32 -11.76
N ALA A 16 -14.44 -32.04 -12.09
CA ALA A 16 -15.28 -31.31 -13.03
C ALA A 16 -14.63 -31.13 -14.41
N LEU A 17 -13.30 -31.12 -14.49
CA LEU A 17 -12.53 -30.85 -15.70
C LEU A 17 -11.33 -31.81 -15.82
N ASP A 18 -11.07 -32.30 -17.03
CA ASP A 18 -9.82 -32.98 -17.35
C ASP A 18 -8.67 -31.95 -17.30
N ARG A 19 -7.47 -32.35 -16.87
CA ARG A 19 -6.29 -31.46 -16.83
C ARG A 19 -6.00 -30.83 -18.21
N ARG A 20 -6.37 -31.50 -19.30
CA ARG A 20 -6.28 -30.97 -20.67
C ARG A 20 -7.23 -29.81 -20.95
N ASP A 21 -8.26 -29.62 -20.14
CA ASP A 21 -9.24 -28.54 -20.28
C ASP A 21 -8.99 -27.38 -19.30
N PHE A 22 -7.94 -27.46 -18.48
CA PHE A 22 -7.54 -26.37 -17.58
C PHE A 22 -7.18 -25.10 -18.38
N PRO A 23 -7.49 -23.89 -17.88
CA PRO A 23 -7.16 -22.65 -18.57
C PRO A 23 -5.66 -22.36 -18.58
N GLY A 24 -5.19 -21.57 -19.55
CA GLY A 24 -3.87 -20.95 -19.45
C GLY A 24 -3.82 -19.97 -18.29
N LEU A 25 -2.77 -20.03 -17.48
CA LEU A 25 -2.52 -19.14 -16.35
C LEU A 25 -1.27 -18.29 -16.60
N ASP A 26 -1.42 -17.01 -16.30
CA ASP A 26 -0.32 -16.05 -16.28
C ASP A 26 -0.12 -15.56 -14.84
N ILE A 27 1.14 -15.60 -14.39
CA ILE A 27 1.53 -15.26 -13.03
C ILE A 27 2.58 -14.16 -13.11
N PHE A 28 2.34 -13.08 -12.39
CA PHE A 28 3.25 -11.94 -12.34
C PHE A 28 4.00 -11.97 -11.00
N ILE A 29 5.31 -12.11 -11.10
CA ILE A 29 6.25 -11.94 -10.00
C ILE A 29 6.77 -10.51 -10.10
N CYS A 30 6.21 -9.64 -9.27
CA CYS A 30 6.62 -8.26 -9.18
C CYS A 30 7.82 -8.15 -8.23
N THR A 31 8.91 -7.59 -8.75
CA THR A 31 10.21 -7.41 -8.08
C THR A 31 10.47 -5.93 -7.84
N ALA A 32 11.18 -5.56 -6.79
CA ALA A 32 11.34 -4.15 -6.41
C ALA A 32 12.59 -3.47 -6.97
N ASP A 33 13.70 -4.19 -6.94
CA ASP A 33 15.05 -3.66 -7.19
C ASP A 33 16.03 -4.86 -7.18
N PRO A 34 16.85 -5.08 -8.23
CA PRO A 34 17.79 -6.22 -8.29
C PRO A 34 18.92 -6.17 -7.25
N PHE A 35 19.18 -5.02 -6.61
CA PHE A 35 20.14 -4.89 -5.53
C PHE A 35 19.51 -5.18 -4.17
N LYS A 36 18.21 -4.91 -4.02
CA LYS A 36 17.49 -5.17 -2.77
C LYS A 36 16.88 -6.58 -2.76
N GLU A 37 16.42 -7.08 -3.90
CA GLU A 37 15.96 -8.45 -4.10
C GLU A 37 16.99 -9.20 -4.93
N PRO A 38 17.86 -10.02 -4.28
CA PRO A 38 18.84 -10.82 -4.99
C PRO A 38 18.20 -11.60 -6.13
N PRO A 39 18.81 -11.64 -7.33
CA PRO A 39 18.27 -12.43 -8.45
C PRO A 39 18.01 -13.90 -8.09
N ILE A 40 18.73 -14.45 -7.11
CA ILE A 40 18.53 -15.82 -6.63
C ILE A 40 17.17 -16.01 -5.94
N ASP A 41 16.64 -15.01 -5.24
CA ASP A 41 15.35 -15.09 -4.55
C ASP A 41 14.20 -14.99 -5.55
N VAL A 42 14.35 -14.14 -6.56
CA VAL A 42 13.43 -14.07 -7.70
C VAL A 42 13.42 -15.39 -8.47
N VAL A 43 14.60 -15.99 -8.71
CA VAL A 43 14.73 -17.31 -9.34
C VAL A 43 14.08 -18.40 -8.49
N ASN A 44 14.29 -18.41 -7.17
CA ASN A 44 13.65 -19.37 -6.27
C ASN A 44 12.13 -19.24 -6.28
N THR A 45 11.62 -18.01 -6.34
CA THR A 45 10.18 -17.74 -6.46
C THR A 45 9.64 -18.27 -7.78
N ALA A 46 10.31 -17.95 -8.90
CA ALA A 46 9.93 -18.46 -10.21
C ALA A 46 9.96 -20.00 -10.26
N LEU A 47 11.01 -20.64 -9.74
CA LEU A 47 11.11 -22.10 -9.68
C LEU A 47 10.01 -22.71 -8.80
N SER A 48 9.63 -22.06 -7.70
CA SER A 48 8.53 -22.50 -6.85
C SER A 48 7.19 -22.43 -7.57
N VAL A 49 6.97 -21.37 -8.37
CA VAL A 49 5.80 -21.26 -9.23
C VAL A 49 5.78 -22.34 -10.32
N MET A 50 6.94 -22.61 -10.93
CA MET A 50 7.06 -23.67 -11.94
C MET A 50 6.92 -25.09 -11.37
N ALA A 51 7.04 -25.26 -10.05
CA ALA A 51 6.86 -26.53 -9.36
C ALA A 51 5.40 -26.80 -8.95
N TYR A 52 4.46 -25.91 -9.28
CA TYR A 52 3.03 -26.18 -9.05
C TYR A 52 2.56 -27.41 -9.82
N ASP A 53 1.62 -28.15 -9.22
CA ASP A 53 0.95 -29.27 -9.89
C ASP A 53 -0.10 -28.75 -10.90
N TYR A 54 0.41 -28.17 -11.99
CA TYR A 54 -0.37 -27.66 -13.13
C TYR A 54 0.36 -28.00 -14.44
N PRO A 55 -0.34 -28.18 -15.57
CA PRO A 55 0.33 -28.42 -16.85
C PRO A 55 1.32 -27.30 -17.20
N ALA A 56 2.61 -27.65 -17.36
CA ALA A 56 3.70 -26.68 -17.51
C ALA A 56 3.53 -25.81 -18.77
N GLU A 57 2.96 -26.37 -19.84
CA GLU A 57 2.63 -25.68 -21.08
C GLU A 57 1.48 -24.66 -20.94
N LYS A 58 0.77 -24.67 -19.81
CA LYS A 58 -0.34 -23.76 -19.49
C LYS A 58 0.01 -22.73 -18.43
N VAL A 59 1.21 -22.74 -17.87
CA VAL A 59 1.66 -21.73 -16.90
C VAL A 59 2.71 -20.85 -17.56
N SER A 60 2.48 -19.53 -17.56
CA SER A 60 3.48 -18.53 -17.90
C SER A 60 3.81 -17.70 -16.68
N VAL A 61 5.10 -17.57 -16.38
CA VAL A 61 5.61 -16.75 -15.28
C VAL A 61 6.31 -15.54 -15.86
N TYR A 62 5.84 -14.35 -15.49
CA TYR A 62 6.39 -13.08 -15.90
C TYR A 62 7.08 -12.43 -14.70
N VAL A 63 8.31 -11.99 -14.87
CA VAL A 63 9.03 -11.20 -13.87
C VAL A 63 8.90 -9.74 -14.28
N SER A 64 8.21 -8.95 -13.44
CA SER A 64 8.00 -7.52 -13.63
C SER A 64 8.77 -6.73 -12.58
N ASP A 65 9.21 -5.53 -12.91
CA ASP A 65 9.77 -4.57 -11.94
C ASP A 65 8.63 -3.65 -11.49
N ASP A 66 8.22 -3.76 -10.23
CA ASP A 66 7.06 -3.11 -9.61
C ASP A 66 7.49 -2.21 -8.44
N GLY A 67 8.79 -2.04 -8.21
CA GLY A 67 9.29 -1.14 -7.17
C GLY A 67 8.84 -1.51 -5.74
N GLY A 68 8.53 -2.79 -5.53
CA GLY A 68 8.15 -3.43 -4.26
C GLY A 68 6.72 -3.11 -3.90
N LEU A 69 5.88 -4.15 -3.81
CA LEU A 69 4.50 -4.08 -3.33
C LEU A 69 4.25 -5.24 -2.36
N GLY A 70 4.46 -4.97 -1.07
CA GLY A 70 3.80 -5.72 0.00
C GLY A 70 2.57 -4.93 0.40
N ALA A 71 1.40 -5.34 -0.08
CA ALA A 71 0.14 -4.80 0.41
C ALA A 71 -0.37 -5.71 1.53
N ASP A 72 -0.51 -5.17 2.74
CA ASP A 72 -1.35 -5.79 3.75
C ASP A 72 -2.78 -5.85 3.20
N HIS A 73 -3.27 -7.07 3.01
CA HIS A 73 -4.57 -7.36 2.45
C HIS A 73 -5.69 -6.83 3.35
N VAL A 74 -6.29 -5.70 2.99
CA VAL A 74 -7.69 -5.47 3.34
C VAL A 74 -8.53 -5.99 2.17
N CYS A 75 -8.80 -7.30 2.21
CA CYS A 75 -9.87 -7.87 1.39
C CYS A 75 -11.16 -7.12 1.72
N LEU A 76 -11.80 -6.53 0.71
CA LEU A 76 -13.21 -6.14 0.82
C LEU A 76 -14.03 -7.44 0.99
N HIS A 77 -14.14 -7.92 2.23
CA HIS A 77 -15.04 -8.98 2.64
C HIS A 77 -16.48 -8.48 2.50
N GLY A 78 -17.00 -8.48 1.26
CA GLY A 78 -18.36 -8.01 0.98
C GLY A 78 -18.68 -7.75 -0.49
N GLY A 79 -17.69 -7.67 -1.39
CA GLY A 79 -17.94 -7.55 -2.81
C GLY A 79 -18.35 -8.89 -3.44
N SER A 80 -19.44 -8.92 -4.20
CA SER A 80 -19.87 -10.14 -4.92
C SER A 80 -18.84 -10.64 -5.95
N GLU A 81 -17.91 -9.79 -6.39
CA GLU A 81 -17.00 -10.05 -7.50
C GLU A 81 -15.55 -10.39 -7.09
N GLY A 82 -15.23 -10.36 -5.79
CA GLY A 82 -13.92 -10.79 -5.25
C GLY A 82 -12.96 -9.66 -4.87
N PRO A 83 -11.73 -10.01 -4.41
CA PRO A 83 -10.71 -9.05 -3.97
C PRO A 83 -10.10 -8.26 -5.14
N ASN A 84 -9.50 -7.11 -4.85
CA ASN A 84 -8.68 -6.37 -5.80
C ASN A 84 -7.32 -7.07 -6.04
N TYR A 85 -6.73 -6.82 -7.22
CA TYR A 85 -5.35 -7.19 -7.54
C TYR A 85 -4.43 -6.05 -7.12
N VAL A 86 -3.46 -6.33 -6.24
CA VAL A 86 -2.39 -5.40 -5.85
C VAL A 86 -1.13 -6.23 -5.55
N GLY A 87 0.01 -5.88 -6.15
CA GLY A 87 1.30 -6.54 -5.94
C GLY A 87 1.46 -7.95 -6.51
N THR A 88 2.37 -8.72 -5.91
CA THR A 88 2.72 -10.10 -6.36
C THR A 88 1.70 -11.14 -5.89
N GLY A 89 1.65 -12.28 -6.60
CA GLY A 89 0.97 -13.49 -6.12
C GLY A 89 -0.45 -13.64 -6.66
N CYS A 90 -0.80 -12.88 -7.70
CA CYS A 90 -2.05 -13.03 -8.40
C CYS A 90 -1.90 -13.95 -9.62
N PHE A 91 -2.90 -14.80 -9.81
CA PHE A 91 -3.03 -15.68 -10.96
C PHE A 91 -4.09 -15.11 -11.87
N PHE A 92 -3.73 -14.88 -13.13
CA PHE A 92 -4.66 -14.46 -14.15
C PHE A 92 -4.99 -15.65 -15.04
N ASN A 93 -6.28 -15.83 -15.32
CA ASN A 93 -6.63 -16.56 -16.53
C ASN A 93 -6.06 -15.76 -17.71
N ARG A 94 -5.19 -16.35 -18.53
CA ARG A 94 -4.53 -15.68 -19.66
C ARG A 94 -5.52 -14.98 -20.59
N ARG A 95 -6.73 -15.55 -20.73
CA ARG A 95 -7.82 -14.96 -21.51
C ARG A 95 -8.26 -13.58 -20.99
N ALA A 96 -8.05 -13.28 -19.71
CA ALA A 96 -8.44 -11.99 -19.11
C ALA A 96 -7.73 -10.80 -19.77
N PHE A 97 -6.53 -11.00 -20.30
CA PHE A 97 -5.80 -9.95 -21.01
C PHE A 97 -6.29 -9.68 -22.43
N PHE A 98 -7.30 -10.42 -22.91
CA PHE A 98 -7.88 -10.27 -24.25
C PHE A 98 -9.33 -9.74 -24.20
N GLY A 99 -9.61 -8.84 -23.26
CA GLY A 99 -10.92 -8.21 -23.06
C GLY A 99 -11.84 -8.97 -22.10
N GLY A 100 -13.07 -8.50 -21.95
CA GLY A 100 -14.04 -9.04 -20.99
C GLY A 100 -14.48 -10.47 -21.33
N PRO A 101 -15.10 -11.19 -20.38
CA PRO A 101 -15.57 -12.57 -20.59
C PRO A 101 -16.54 -12.68 -21.77
N CYS A 102 -17.40 -11.67 -21.96
CA CYS A 102 -18.37 -11.59 -23.06
C CYS A 102 -17.90 -10.73 -24.25
N SER A 103 -16.69 -10.16 -24.19
CA SER A 103 -16.18 -9.19 -25.17
C SER A 103 -14.74 -9.50 -25.56
N TYR A 104 -14.54 -10.67 -26.18
CA TYR A 104 -13.22 -11.12 -26.65
C TYR A 104 -12.64 -10.16 -27.69
N VAL A 105 -11.40 -9.77 -27.48
CA VAL A 105 -10.58 -9.05 -28.45
C VAL A 105 -9.59 -10.06 -29.03
N PRO A 106 -9.73 -10.44 -30.32
CA PRO A 106 -8.83 -11.41 -30.92
C PRO A 106 -7.40 -10.86 -30.97
N PRO A 107 -6.38 -11.71 -30.76
CA PRO A 107 -4.99 -11.32 -30.89
C PRO A 107 -4.65 -10.93 -32.35
N GLU A 108 -3.61 -10.12 -32.53
CA GLU A 108 -3.12 -9.73 -33.86
C GLU A 108 -2.54 -10.93 -34.65
N ALA A 109 -2.11 -11.98 -33.95
CA ALA A 109 -1.59 -13.21 -34.52
C ALA A 109 -2.09 -14.44 -33.75
N LEU A 110 -2.24 -15.57 -34.44
CA LEU A 110 -2.70 -16.82 -33.82
C LEU A 110 -1.78 -17.27 -32.68
N GLU A 111 -0.48 -17.03 -32.82
CA GLU A 111 0.53 -17.44 -31.83
C GLU A 111 0.51 -16.59 -30.56
N LEU A 112 -0.22 -15.46 -30.58
CA LEU A 112 -0.45 -14.62 -29.42
C LEU A 112 -1.79 -14.94 -28.74
N SER A 113 -2.53 -15.94 -29.24
CA SER A 113 -3.78 -16.37 -28.63
C SER A 113 -3.56 -16.92 -27.21
N PRO A 114 -4.45 -16.62 -26.25
CA PRO A 114 -4.35 -17.16 -24.90
C PRO A 114 -4.34 -18.71 -24.87
N ASP A 115 -4.96 -19.35 -25.86
CA ASP A 115 -5.06 -20.81 -25.96
C ASP A 115 -3.96 -21.44 -26.83
N TYR A 116 -3.03 -20.63 -27.34
CA TYR A 116 -1.94 -21.14 -28.18
C TYR A 116 -0.87 -21.85 -27.33
N ILE A 117 -0.63 -23.12 -27.62
CA ILE A 117 0.44 -23.91 -27.01
C ILE A 117 1.63 -23.95 -27.96
N VAL A 118 2.80 -23.52 -27.47
CA VAL A 118 4.03 -23.45 -28.27
C VAL A 118 4.65 -24.84 -28.39
N GLU A 119 4.62 -25.43 -29.59
CA GLU A 119 5.27 -26.72 -29.86
C GLU A 119 6.72 -26.59 -30.36
N LYS A 120 7.09 -25.41 -30.86
CA LYS A 120 8.42 -25.16 -31.46
C LYS A 120 9.44 -24.78 -30.39
N PRO A 121 10.73 -25.16 -30.53
CA PRO A 121 11.75 -24.78 -29.56
C PRO A 121 11.95 -23.26 -29.52
N ILE A 122 12.21 -22.71 -28.32
CA ILE A 122 12.40 -21.27 -28.10
C ILE A 122 13.55 -20.68 -28.93
N ASN A 123 14.57 -21.49 -29.23
CA ASN A 123 15.71 -21.13 -30.07
C ASN A 123 15.43 -21.26 -31.58
N GLY A 124 14.21 -21.64 -31.97
CA GLY A 124 13.80 -21.73 -33.35
C GLY A 124 13.86 -20.36 -34.02
N LYS A 125 14.47 -20.29 -35.22
CA LYS A 125 14.65 -19.03 -35.96
C LYS A 125 13.35 -18.24 -36.17
N GLU A 126 12.24 -18.95 -36.37
CA GLU A 126 10.91 -18.36 -36.52
C GLU A 126 10.40 -17.74 -35.21
N ILE A 127 10.57 -18.44 -34.07
CA ILE A 127 10.18 -17.95 -32.74
C ILE A 127 11.01 -16.74 -32.35
N LEU A 128 12.33 -16.79 -32.55
CA LEU A 128 13.22 -15.66 -32.30
C LEU A 128 12.88 -14.45 -33.19
N GLY A 129 12.54 -14.69 -34.46
CA GLY A 129 12.10 -13.64 -35.37
C GLY A 129 10.81 -12.95 -34.89
N LYS A 130 9.83 -13.73 -34.41
CA LYS A 130 8.60 -13.19 -33.82
C LYS A 130 8.86 -12.47 -32.49
N ALA A 131 9.69 -13.04 -31.62
CA ALA A 131 10.10 -12.42 -30.37
C ALA A 131 10.72 -11.03 -30.61
N HIS A 132 11.60 -10.92 -31.62
CA HIS A 132 12.18 -9.64 -32.03
C HIS A 132 11.13 -8.65 -32.55
N GLN A 133 10.14 -9.12 -33.31
CA GLN A 133 9.05 -8.29 -33.81
C GLN A 133 8.18 -7.73 -32.67
N VAL A 134 7.76 -8.58 -31.73
CA VAL A 134 6.88 -8.16 -30.61
C VAL A 134 7.62 -7.32 -29.57
N ALA A 135 8.94 -7.48 -29.44
CA ALA A 135 9.78 -6.64 -28.60
C ALA A 135 10.17 -5.30 -29.28
N GLY A 136 9.74 -5.07 -30.52
CA GLY A 136 10.03 -3.84 -31.25
C GLY A 136 9.37 -2.62 -30.58
N CYS A 137 10.08 -1.50 -30.49
CA CYS A 137 9.57 -0.27 -29.84
C CYS A 137 8.32 0.34 -30.50
N TYR A 138 8.05 -0.04 -31.75
CA TYR A 138 6.87 0.40 -32.51
C TYR A 138 5.74 -0.62 -32.47
N TYR A 139 5.93 -1.79 -31.84
CA TYR A 139 4.97 -2.88 -31.87
C TYR A 139 3.62 -2.44 -31.31
N GLU A 140 3.62 -1.74 -30.18
CA GLU A 140 2.40 -1.29 -29.51
C GLU A 140 1.75 -0.07 -30.19
N ASN A 141 2.43 0.56 -31.15
CA ASN A 141 1.94 1.77 -31.80
C ASN A 141 0.64 1.47 -32.59
N GLN A 142 -0.41 2.24 -32.33
CA GLN A 142 -1.74 2.06 -32.93
C GLN A 142 -2.39 0.70 -32.66
N THR A 143 -1.89 -0.06 -31.67
CA THR A 143 -2.51 -1.32 -31.23
C THR A 143 -3.47 -1.10 -30.06
N SER A 144 -4.10 -2.18 -29.61
CA SER A 144 -4.95 -2.18 -28.42
C SER A 144 -4.20 -2.53 -27.12
N TRP A 145 -2.90 -2.82 -27.18
CA TRP A 145 -2.06 -3.06 -26.01
C TRP A 145 -2.09 -1.86 -25.05
N GLY A 146 -2.09 -2.13 -23.75
CA GLY A 146 -2.18 -1.10 -22.72
C GLY A 146 -3.59 -0.53 -22.48
N SER A 147 -4.45 -0.55 -23.50
CA SER A 147 -5.77 0.09 -23.45
C SER A 147 -6.94 -0.88 -23.31
N LYS A 148 -6.89 -2.00 -24.06
CA LYS A 148 -7.90 -3.08 -24.06
C LYS A 148 -7.27 -4.48 -23.98
N ILE A 149 -6.04 -4.64 -24.43
CA ILE A 149 -5.27 -5.90 -24.34
C ILE A 149 -4.13 -5.73 -23.35
N GLY A 150 -3.79 -6.78 -22.61
CA GLY A 150 -2.68 -6.79 -21.66
C GLY A 150 -2.92 -5.97 -20.39
N PHE A 151 -1.83 -5.69 -19.69
CA PHE A 151 -1.79 -4.78 -18.54
C PHE A 151 -2.28 -3.39 -18.94
N ARG A 152 -2.98 -2.70 -18.02
CA ARG A 152 -3.61 -1.42 -18.30
C ARG A 152 -2.65 -0.27 -18.00
N TYR A 153 -2.39 0.56 -19.00
CA TYR A 153 -1.48 1.70 -18.88
C TYR A 153 -2.19 2.96 -18.36
N GLY A 154 -1.39 3.88 -17.79
CA GLY A 154 -1.83 5.22 -17.45
C GLY A 154 -2.03 5.50 -15.96
N SER A 155 -1.43 4.68 -15.09
CA SER A 155 -1.31 4.96 -13.66
C SER A 155 -0.01 4.37 -13.11
N LEU A 156 0.54 4.99 -12.06
CA LEU A 156 1.66 4.43 -11.27
C LEU A 156 1.27 3.26 -10.35
N VAL A 157 -0.02 2.88 -10.33
CA VAL A 157 -0.55 1.68 -9.68
C VAL A 157 -1.25 0.80 -10.71
N GLU A 158 -0.47 0.36 -11.71
CA GLU A 158 -0.96 -0.42 -12.84
C GLU A 158 -1.56 -1.75 -12.44
N ASP A 159 -1.14 -2.33 -11.31
CA ASP A 159 -1.67 -3.53 -10.72
C ASP A 159 -3.13 -3.32 -10.27
N TYR A 160 -3.35 -2.38 -9.35
CA TYR A 160 -4.65 -1.94 -8.89
C TYR A 160 -5.54 -1.54 -10.07
N TYR A 161 -4.99 -0.75 -10.99
CA TYR A 161 -5.72 -0.24 -12.14
C TYR A 161 -6.09 -1.35 -13.13
N THR A 162 -5.21 -2.32 -13.39
CA THR A 162 -5.49 -3.47 -14.25
C THR A 162 -6.57 -4.34 -13.64
N GLY A 163 -6.44 -4.72 -12.37
CA GLY A 163 -7.44 -5.53 -11.67
C GLY A 163 -8.82 -4.87 -11.65
N TYR A 164 -8.85 -3.57 -11.31
CA TYR A 164 -10.06 -2.75 -11.35
C TYR A 164 -10.73 -2.76 -12.73
N ARG A 165 -9.94 -2.58 -13.79
CA ARG A 165 -10.45 -2.54 -15.16
C ARG A 165 -10.96 -3.91 -15.63
N LEU A 166 -10.29 -4.99 -15.25
CA LEU A 166 -10.74 -6.35 -15.55
C LEU A 166 -12.09 -6.65 -14.88
N GLN A 167 -12.27 -6.27 -13.61
CA GLN A 167 -13.55 -6.42 -12.93
C GLN A 167 -14.64 -5.55 -13.55
N CYS A 168 -14.33 -4.30 -13.92
CA CYS A 168 -15.26 -3.46 -14.70
C CYS A 168 -15.67 -4.09 -16.04
N GLU A 169 -14.84 -4.95 -16.60
CA GLU A 169 -15.12 -5.67 -17.85
C GLU A 169 -15.87 -7.00 -17.62
N GLY A 170 -16.17 -7.34 -16.35
CA GLY A 170 -16.99 -8.48 -15.94
C GLY A 170 -16.21 -9.68 -15.41
N TRP A 171 -14.88 -9.58 -15.28
CA TRP A 171 -14.08 -10.63 -14.62
C TRP A 171 -14.34 -10.66 -13.12
N LYS A 172 -14.19 -11.84 -12.53
CA LYS A 172 -14.30 -12.04 -11.07
C LYS A 172 -12.99 -12.56 -10.54
N SER A 173 -12.65 -12.15 -9.33
CA SER A 173 -11.49 -12.63 -8.60
C SER A 173 -11.93 -13.50 -7.43
N ALA A 174 -10.97 -14.26 -6.90
CA ALA A 174 -11.12 -15.07 -5.70
C ALA A 174 -9.89 -14.85 -4.80
N PHE A 175 -10.07 -15.03 -3.50
CA PHE A 175 -8.99 -14.93 -2.53
C PHE A 175 -8.71 -16.31 -1.95
N CYS A 176 -7.54 -16.84 -2.30
CA CYS A 176 -7.06 -18.11 -1.77
C CYS A 176 -6.10 -17.86 -0.61
N ASN A 177 -6.38 -18.44 0.56
CA ASN A 177 -5.48 -18.40 1.71
C ASN A 177 -5.04 -19.82 2.11
N PRO A 178 -4.03 -20.38 1.43
CA PRO A 178 -3.52 -21.71 1.75
C PRO A 178 -2.85 -21.72 3.14
N SER A 179 -2.84 -22.88 3.79
CA SER A 179 -2.23 -23.06 5.12
C SER A 179 -0.72 -22.77 5.15
N ARG A 180 -0.06 -22.92 4.01
CA ARG A 180 1.31 -22.49 3.77
C ARG A 180 1.28 -21.33 2.78
N ALA A 181 1.83 -20.18 3.17
CA ALA A 181 1.98 -19.05 2.28
C ALA A 181 2.78 -19.47 1.03
N THR A 182 2.20 -19.25 -0.15
CA THR A 182 2.86 -19.65 -1.40
C THR A 182 3.74 -18.57 -1.99
N PHE A 183 3.49 -17.31 -1.62
CA PHE A 183 4.35 -16.18 -1.93
C PHE A 183 4.77 -15.53 -0.63
N LEU A 184 6.07 -15.30 -0.48
CA LEU A 184 6.63 -14.48 0.57
C LEU A 184 7.22 -13.27 -0.12
N GLY A 185 6.61 -12.11 0.11
CA GLY A 185 7.10 -10.83 -0.37
C GLY A 185 7.93 -10.16 0.72
N ASP A 186 8.94 -9.42 0.30
CA ASP A 186 9.71 -8.59 1.21
C ASP A 186 9.10 -7.18 1.30
N ILE A 187 9.15 -6.60 2.49
CA ILE A 187 8.65 -5.25 2.77
C ILE A 187 9.80 -4.24 2.93
N PRO A 188 9.55 -2.93 2.73
CA PRO A 188 10.54 -1.92 3.05
C PRO A 188 10.90 -1.95 4.54
N ILE A 189 12.19 -2.09 4.85
CA ILE A 189 12.70 -2.07 6.23
C ILE A 189 13.08 -0.66 6.70
N THR A 190 13.07 0.32 5.79
CA THR A 190 13.41 1.72 6.08
C THR A 190 12.18 2.61 5.91
N ILE A 191 12.07 3.64 6.77
CA ILE A 191 10.97 4.60 6.68
C ILE A 191 11.02 5.43 5.38
N ASN A 192 12.22 5.72 4.85
CA ASN A 192 12.32 6.47 3.60
C ASN A 192 11.80 5.67 2.41
N ASP A 193 12.10 4.38 2.34
CA ASP A 193 11.59 3.52 1.27
C ASP A 193 10.08 3.34 1.39
N ALA A 194 9.58 3.10 2.60
CA ALA A 194 8.14 3.04 2.87
C ALA A 194 7.42 4.34 2.45
N LEU A 195 7.98 5.50 2.79
CA LEU A 195 7.41 6.80 2.41
C LEU A 195 7.43 7.03 0.89
N ASN A 196 8.50 6.65 0.19
CA ASN A 196 8.56 6.76 -1.27
C ASN A 196 7.57 5.82 -1.96
N GLN A 197 7.38 4.62 -1.42
CA GLN A 197 6.39 3.66 -1.89
C GLN A 197 4.97 4.22 -1.70
N VAL A 198 4.62 4.66 -0.47
CA VAL A 198 3.32 5.29 -0.18
C VAL A 198 3.07 6.52 -1.04
N LYS A 199 4.11 7.31 -1.34
CA LYS A 199 4.00 8.45 -2.26
C LYS A 199 3.61 8.00 -3.66
N ARG A 200 4.25 6.95 -4.20
CA ARG A 200 3.93 6.38 -5.51
C ARG A 200 2.48 5.91 -5.56
N TRP A 201 2.05 5.16 -4.54
CA TRP A 201 0.66 4.73 -4.39
C TRP A 201 -0.30 5.90 -4.34
N SER A 202 0.03 6.92 -3.56
CA SER A 202 -0.82 8.08 -3.39
C SER A 202 -1.05 8.81 -4.71
N VAL A 203 0.02 8.99 -5.51
CA VAL A 203 -0.09 9.63 -6.83
C VAL A 203 -0.90 8.73 -7.77
N GLY A 204 -0.55 7.45 -7.89
CA GLY A 204 -1.23 6.53 -8.80
C GLY A 204 -2.72 6.35 -8.50
N LEU A 205 -3.07 6.19 -7.22
CA LEU A 205 -4.46 6.04 -6.78
C LEU A 205 -5.30 7.29 -7.11
N LEU A 206 -4.73 8.48 -6.92
CA LEU A 206 -5.39 9.74 -7.31
C LEU A 206 -5.49 9.90 -8.83
N GLU A 207 -4.49 9.44 -9.60
CA GLU A 207 -4.60 9.38 -11.07
C GLU A 207 -5.80 8.53 -11.49
N VAL A 208 -5.99 7.35 -10.88
CA VAL A 208 -7.17 6.51 -11.15
C VAL A 208 -8.45 7.21 -10.71
N ALA A 209 -8.48 7.80 -9.52
CA ALA A 209 -9.65 8.48 -8.95
C ALA A 209 -10.16 9.61 -9.86
N PHE A 210 -9.25 10.39 -10.45
CA PHE A 210 -9.55 11.53 -11.33
C PHE A 210 -9.46 11.20 -12.83
N SER A 211 -9.28 9.92 -13.19
CA SER A 211 -9.27 9.48 -14.59
C SER A 211 -10.69 9.42 -15.19
N LYS A 212 -10.74 9.25 -16.52
CA LYS A 212 -11.99 8.91 -17.24
C LYS A 212 -12.61 7.57 -16.79
N TYR A 213 -11.84 6.73 -16.10
CA TYR A 213 -12.28 5.45 -15.54
C TYR A 213 -12.42 5.52 -14.01
N SER A 214 -12.76 6.69 -13.44
CA SER A 214 -12.95 6.86 -12.00
C SER A 214 -13.83 5.77 -11.38
N PRO A 215 -13.42 5.15 -10.25
CA PRO A 215 -14.22 4.15 -9.55
C PRO A 215 -15.61 4.65 -9.13
N LEU A 216 -15.72 5.94 -8.77
CA LEU A 216 -17.00 6.54 -8.36
C LEU A 216 -18.03 6.55 -9.48
N THR A 217 -17.62 6.81 -10.72
CA THR A 217 -18.53 6.97 -11.86
C THR A 217 -18.51 5.72 -12.75
N TYR A 218 -17.38 5.44 -13.41
CA TYR A 218 -17.22 4.30 -14.29
C TYR A 218 -17.29 2.98 -13.51
N GLY A 219 -16.61 2.87 -12.38
CA GLY A 219 -16.59 1.65 -11.56
C GLY A 219 -17.97 1.28 -11.03
N SER A 220 -18.64 2.22 -10.37
CA SER A 220 -20.00 2.04 -9.84
C SER A 220 -21.02 1.67 -10.91
N ARG A 221 -20.84 2.19 -12.14
CA ARG A 221 -21.72 1.86 -13.27
C ARG A 221 -21.51 0.44 -13.78
N ASN A 222 -20.28 -0.06 -13.80
CA ASN A 222 -19.95 -1.34 -14.44
C ASN A 222 -19.95 -2.53 -13.47
N MET A 223 -19.51 -2.35 -12.22
CA MET A 223 -19.43 -3.41 -11.19
C MET A 223 -20.54 -3.28 -10.13
N GLY A 224 -21.36 -2.24 -10.22
CA GLY A 224 -22.35 -1.88 -9.21
C GLY A 224 -21.79 -0.97 -8.11
N ILE A 225 -22.70 -0.28 -7.42
CA ILE A 225 -22.38 0.81 -6.48
C ILE A 225 -21.46 0.34 -5.35
N LEU A 226 -21.73 -0.83 -4.76
CA LEU A 226 -20.93 -1.32 -3.63
C LEU A 226 -19.46 -1.55 -4.01
N MET A 227 -19.23 -2.21 -5.15
CA MET A 227 -17.88 -2.48 -5.63
C MET A 227 -17.19 -1.20 -6.09
N GLY A 228 -17.92 -0.35 -6.82
CA GLY A 228 -17.43 0.97 -7.23
C GLY A 228 -17.00 1.83 -6.04
N LEU A 229 -17.77 1.85 -4.95
CA LEU A 229 -17.43 2.54 -3.71
C LEU A 229 -16.24 1.89 -2.98
N GLY A 230 -16.13 0.55 -3.02
CA GLY A 230 -14.98 -0.17 -2.47
C GLY A 230 -13.66 0.23 -3.13
N TYR A 231 -13.62 0.25 -4.47
CA TYR A 231 -12.48 0.77 -5.21
C TYR A 231 -12.30 2.29 -4.99
N ALA A 232 -13.40 3.05 -4.94
CA ALA A 232 -13.32 4.49 -4.69
C ALA A 232 -12.65 4.81 -3.35
N HIS A 233 -12.96 4.05 -2.29
CA HIS A 233 -12.35 4.18 -0.97
C HIS A 233 -10.82 4.10 -1.04
N TYR A 234 -10.28 3.10 -1.74
CA TYR A 234 -8.84 2.98 -1.96
C TYR A 234 -8.28 4.11 -2.81
N SER A 235 -8.91 4.41 -3.96
CA SER A 235 -8.41 5.46 -4.86
C SER A 235 -8.37 6.86 -4.22
N LEU A 236 -9.26 7.12 -3.25
CA LEU A 236 -9.36 8.40 -2.53
C LEU A 236 -8.69 8.36 -1.15
N TRP A 237 -8.11 7.24 -0.74
CA TRP A 237 -7.37 7.12 0.52
C TRP A 237 -6.34 8.26 0.72
N PRO A 238 -5.57 8.69 -0.29
CA PRO A 238 -4.57 9.75 -0.11
C PRO A 238 -5.16 11.10 0.33
N ILE A 239 -6.44 11.37 0.07
CA ILE A 239 -7.12 12.60 0.48
C ILE A 239 -7.22 12.71 2.01
N TRP A 240 -7.19 11.59 2.74
CA TRP A 240 -7.17 11.59 4.21
C TRP A 240 -5.96 12.32 4.81
N SER A 241 -4.88 12.49 4.04
CA SER A 241 -3.74 13.33 4.46
C SER A 241 -4.14 14.76 4.80
N ILE A 242 -5.17 15.32 4.16
CA ILE A 242 -5.66 16.69 4.40
C ILE A 242 -6.28 16.84 5.80
N PRO A 243 -7.38 16.13 6.14
CA PRO A 243 -7.97 16.25 7.48
C PRO A 243 -7.01 15.81 8.58
N ILE A 244 -6.17 14.79 8.35
CA ILE A 244 -5.16 14.35 9.33
C ILE A 244 -4.15 15.48 9.60
N THR A 245 -3.65 16.14 8.55
CA THR A 245 -2.70 17.26 8.72
C THR A 245 -3.34 18.44 9.45
N ILE A 246 -4.61 18.74 9.15
CA ILE A 246 -5.37 19.77 9.89
C ILE A 246 -5.47 19.40 11.36
N TYR A 247 -5.84 18.15 11.68
CA TYR A 247 -5.98 17.67 13.05
C TYR A 247 -4.64 17.59 13.80
N ALA A 248 -3.53 17.39 13.09
CA ALA A 248 -2.19 17.40 13.68
C ALA A 248 -1.64 18.82 13.95
N LEU A 249 -2.17 19.84 13.26
CA LEU A 249 -1.73 21.24 13.37
C LEU A 249 -2.63 22.08 14.29
N VAL A 250 -3.94 22.05 14.04
CA VAL A 250 -4.91 22.99 14.65
C VAL A 250 -4.94 22.89 16.17
N PRO A 251 -5.03 21.70 16.82
CA PRO A 251 -5.03 21.60 18.27
C PRO A 251 -3.79 22.19 18.93
N SER A 252 -2.63 21.99 18.32
CA SER A 252 -1.32 22.45 18.84
C SER A 252 -1.14 23.94 18.68
N LEU A 253 -1.56 24.51 17.54
CA LEU A 253 -1.56 25.97 17.35
C LEU A 253 -2.58 26.67 18.27
N ALA A 254 -3.79 26.12 18.39
CA ALA A 254 -4.79 26.66 19.31
C ALA A 254 -4.33 26.56 20.77
N LEU A 255 -3.63 25.48 21.14
CA LEU A 255 -3.04 25.32 22.46
C LEU A 255 -1.95 26.36 22.71
N LEU A 256 -1.15 26.74 21.72
CA LEU A 256 -0.18 27.81 21.88
C LEU A 256 -0.85 29.18 22.07
N GLN A 257 -1.90 29.46 21.29
CA GLN A 257 -2.66 30.71 21.34
C GLN A 257 -3.55 30.87 22.58
N GLY A 258 -3.78 29.81 23.36
CA GLY A 258 -4.72 29.88 24.49
C GLY A 258 -6.18 29.87 24.08
N LEU A 259 -6.48 29.21 22.97
CA LEU A 259 -7.83 29.04 22.48
C LEU A 259 -8.29 27.60 22.76
N PRO A 260 -9.24 27.40 23.69
CA PRO A 260 -9.85 26.11 23.92
C PRO A 260 -10.80 25.77 22.76
N ILE A 261 -10.48 24.73 21.98
CA ILE A 261 -11.29 24.30 20.81
C ILE A 261 -12.11 23.03 21.07
N PHE A 262 -11.91 22.38 22.21
CA PHE A 262 -12.63 21.19 22.66
C PHE A 262 -13.50 21.53 23.87
N PRO A 263 -14.55 20.72 24.16
CA PRO A 263 -15.34 20.90 25.37
C PRO A 263 -14.48 20.72 26.62
N LYS A 264 -14.85 21.44 27.68
CA LYS A 264 -14.19 21.31 28.99
C LYS A 264 -14.44 19.94 29.60
N VAL A 265 -13.56 19.48 30.47
CA VAL A 265 -13.75 18.20 31.18
C VAL A 265 -15.01 18.21 32.04
N SER A 266 -15.35 19.37 32.60
CA SER A 266 -16.57 19.61 33.37
C SER A 266 -17.86 19.60 32.53
N GLU A 267 -17.78 19.69 31.20
CA GLU A 267 -18.95 19.72 30.32
C GLU A 267 -19.42 18.31 29.94
N PRO A 268 -20.74 18.05 29.88
CA PRO A 268 -21.25 16.73 29.51
C PRO A 268 -20.78 16.21 28.15
N TRP A 269 -20.50 17.12 27.20
CA TRP A 269 -20.01 16.79 25.87
C TRP A 269 -18.65 16.10 25.88
N PHE A 270 -17.82 16.31 26.91
CA PHE A 270 -16.56 15.60 27.07
C PHE A 270 -16.74 14.07 27.08
N LEU A 271 -17.84 13.57 27.66
CA LEU A 271 -18.14 12.13 27.69
C LEU A 271 -18.29 11.53 26.29
N LEU A 272 -18.80 12.31 25.32
CA LEU A 272 -18.88 11.87 23.93
C LEU A 272 -17.48 11.65 23.34
N TYR A 273 -16.54 12.56 23.58
CA TYR A 273 -15.16 12.43 23.10
C TYR A 273 -14.44 11.25 23.76
N ALA A 274 -14.64 11.07 25.07
CA ALA A 274 -14.09 9.93 25.80
C ALA A 274 -14.65 8.60 25.25
N PHE A 275 -15.97 8.53 25.00
CA PHE A 275 -16.61 7.36 24.40
C PHE A 275 -16.08 7.07 22.99
N LEU A 276 -15.96 8.09 22.13
CA LEU A 276 -15.43 7.92 20.77
C LEU A 276 -13.98 7.44 20.78
N PHE A 277 -13.13 8.02 21.64
CA PHE A 277 -11.74 7.61 21.78
C PHE A 277 -11.60 6.17 22.28
N LEU A 278 -12.34 5.81 23.34
CA LEU A 278 -12.33 4.44 23.87
C LEU A 278 -12.94 3.44 22.88
N GLY A 279 -13.96 3.85 22.13
CA GLY A 279 -14.58 3.02 21.10
C GLY A 279 -13.63 2.73 19.94
N SER A 280 -12.90 3.73 19.45
CA SER A 280 -11.95 3.54 18.35
C SER A 280 -10.71 2.76 18.79
N TYR A 281 -10.00 3.21 19.82
CA TYR A 281 -8.72 2.62 20.21
C TYR A 281 -8.87 1.39 21.10
N GLY A 282 -9.99 1.24 21.81
CA GLY A 282 -10.25 0.08 22.65
C GLY A 282 -10.44 -1.19 21.82
N GLN A 283 -11.12 -1.09 20.68
CA GLN A 283 -11.25 -2.20 19.74
C GLN A 283 -9.89 -2.57 19.15
N ASP A 284 -9.13 -1.59 18.63
CA ASP A 284 -7.79 -1.83 18.06
C ASP A 284 -6.85 -2.47 19.08
N CYS A 285 -6.90 -2.01 20.33
CA CYS A 285 -6.10 -2.57 21.43
C CYS A 285 -6.51 -4.02 21.74
N PHE A 286 -7.82 -4.31 21.78
CA PHE A 286 -8.33 -5.65 22.00
C PHE A 286 -7.91 -6.60 20.87
N ASP A 287 -8.04 -6.16 19.62
CA ASP A 287 -7.65 -6.93 18.43
C ASP A 287 -6.13 -7.19 18.43
N PHE A 288 -5.32 -6.18 18.75
CA PHE A 288 -3.87 -6.31 18.88
C PHE A 288 -3.45 -7.30 19.98
N ILE A 289 -4.05 -7.22 21.17
CA ILE A 289 -3.74 -8.15 22.26
C ILE A 289 -4.14 -9.58 21.88
N SER A 290 -5.29 -9.74 21.23
CA SER A 290 -5.82 -11.05 20.82
C SER A 290 -4.95 -11.70 19.74
N THR A 291 -4.51 -10.94 18.73
CA THR A 291 -3.65 -11.45 17.65
C THR A 291 -2.20 -11.68 18.08
N ARG A 292 -1.67 -10.89 19.02
CA ARG A 292 -0.30 -11.08 19.54
C ARG A 292 -0.13 -12.41 20.31
N MET A 293 -1.22 -13.04 20.75
CA MET A 293 -1.18 -14.40 21.29
C MET A 293 -1.02 -15.48 20.21
N GLU A 294 -1.21 -15.14 18.93
CA GLU A 294 -1.17 -16.08 17.80
C GLU A 294 0.05 -15.87 16.85
N THR A 295 0.91 -14.88 17.07
CA THR A 295 1.99 -14.59 16.11
C THR A 295 3.11 -15.64 16.16
N HIS A 296 2.99 -16.65 15.30
CA HIS A 296 4.12 -17.41 14.79
C HIS A 296 5.09 -16.46 14.08
N GLY A 297 6.36 -16.49 14.49
CA GLY A 297 7.40 -15.58 14.00
C GLY A 297 7.52 -15.62 12.49
N PHE A 298 7.20 -14.50 11.85
CA PHE A 298 7.52 -14.26 10.45
C PHE A 298 8.97 -13.81 10.40
N ASN A 299 9.85 -14.67 9.89
CA ASN A 299 11.27 -14.37 9.73
C ASN A 299 11.44 -13.57 8.43
N VAL A 300 11.66 -12.26 8.53
CA VAL A 300 11.91 -11.41 7.37
C VAL A 300 13.30 -11.78 6.82
N THR A 301 13.33 -12.38 5.64
CA THR A 301 14.59 -12.56 4.90
C THR A 301 15.06 -11.18 4.45
N SER A 302 16.27 -10.79 4.87
CA SER A 302 16.81 -9.47 4.60
C SER A 302 17.10 -9.33 3.10
N LYS A 303 16.48 -8.34 2.47
CA LYS A 303 16.97 -7.70 1.25
C LYS A 303 18.45 -7.37 1.44
N VAL A 304 19.33 -7.78 0.52
CA VAL A 304 20.79 -7.60 0.70
C VAL A 304 21.09 -6.12 0.89
N MET A 305 21.48 -5.77 2.11
CA MET A 305 21.70 -4.41 2.62
C MET A 305 22.89 -4.43 3.57
N GLU A 306 23.46 -3.27 3.89
CA GLU A 306 24.54 -3.17 4.88
C GLU A 306 24.07 -3.77 6.22
N ASP A 307 24.88 -4.65 6.83
CA ASP A 307 24.53 -5.39 8.05
C ASP A 307 24.00 -4.48 9.18
N GLU A 308 24.46 -3.24 9.26
CA GLU A 308 24.02 -2.26 10.25
C GLU A 308 22.54 -1.86 10.11
N GLN A 309 22.03 -1.77 8.88
CA GLN A 309 20.68 -1.32 8.60
C GLN A 309 19.65 -2.41 8.94
N SER A 310 19.96 -3.65 8.58
CA SER A 310 19.17 -4.82 8.98
C SER A 310 19.16 -4.97 10.50
N GLN A 311 20.32 -4.84 11.16
CA GLN A 311 20.39 -4.91 12.63
C GLN A 311 19.53 -3.84 13.31
N ARG A 312 19.43 -2.63 12.74
CA ARG A 312 18.54 -1.59 13.29
C ARG A 312 17.08 -2.00 13.17
N TYR A 313 16.67 -2.52 12.03
CA TYR A 313 15.32 -3.02 11.82
C TYR A 313 14.97 -4.14 12.80
N ASP A 314 15.85 -5.14 12.95
CA ASP A 314 15.65 -6.28 13.85
C ASP A 314 15.51 -5.85 15.32
N ASN A 315 16.13 -4.73 15.70
CA ASN A 315 16.01 -4.13 17.02
C ASN A 315 14.82 -3.16 17.17
N GLY A 316 13.98 -3.01 16.14
CA GLY A 316 12.82 -2.11 16.14
C GLY A 316 13.19 -0.62 16.07
N ILE A 317 14.37 -0.29 15.54
CA ILE A 317 14.90 1.07 15.48
C ILE A 317 14.67 1.66 14.10
N PHE A 318 13.83 2.69 14.01
CA PHE A 318 13.61 3.46 12.77
C PHE A 318 14.89 4.12 12.27
N GLU A 319 15.08 4.20 10.96
CA GLU A 319 16.26 4.81 10.34
C GLU A 319 15.93 6.11 9.60
N PHE A 320 16.66 7.18 9.92
CA PHE A 320 16.44 8.51 9.34
C PHE A 320 17.69 9.06 8.64
N GLY A 321 18.73 8.25 8.45
CA GLY A 321 20.06 8.65 7.93
C GLY A 321 20.05 9.30 6.56
N VAL A 322 19.05 8.97 5.74
CA VAL A 322 18.94 9.45 4.36
C VAL A 322 18.41 10.90 4.33
N ALA A 323 19.06 11.75 3.55
CA ALA A 323 18.55 13.09 3.27
C ALA A 323 17.30 13.00 2.39
N SER A 324 16.13 13.21 3.02
CA SER A 324 14.84 13.18 2.34
C SER A 324 14.00 14.41 2.70
N PRO A 325 13.43 15.13 1.71
CA PRO A 325 12.53 16.25 1.98
C PRO A 325 11.25 15.81 2.71
N MET A 326 10.89 14.52 2.64
CA MET A 326 9.72 13.97 3.34
C MET A 326 9.88 13.97 4.87
N PHE A 327 11.11 14.05 5.37
CA PHE A 327 11.38 14.15 6.80
C PHE A 327 11.18 15.56 7.37
N ILE A 328 11.18 16.60 6.51
CA ILE A 328 10.96 17.99 6.95
C ILE A 328 9.56 18.18 7.58
N PRO A 329 8.44 17.84 6.92
CA PRO A 329 7.12 17.99 7.52
C PRO A 329 6.94 17.12 8.77
N LEU A 330 7.49 15.89 8.75
CA LEU A 330 7.47 14.97 9.89
C LEU A 330 8.17 15.56 11.13
N ALA A 331 9.40 16.04 10.96
CA ALA A 331 10.17 16.67 12.03
C ALA A 331 9.56 18.00 12.49
N SER A 332 8.96 18.77 11.57
CA SER A 332 8.29 20.04 11.89
C SER A 332 7.05 19.79 12.76
N LEU A 333 6.21 18.82 12.40
CA LEU A 333 5.04 18.45 13.18
C LEU A 333 5.42 17.89 14.56
N ALA A 334 6.43 17.03 14.63
CA ALA A 334 6.95 16.52 15.90
C ALA A 334 7.42 17.67 16.80
N THR A 335 8.19 18.61 16.24
CA THR A 335 8.71 19.77 16.98
C THR A 335 7.59 20.70 17.45
N LEU A 336 6.61 20.99 16.58
CA LEU A 336 5.46 21.83 16.93
C LEU A 336 4.64 21.22 18.07
N ASN A 337 4.33 19.92 18.00
CA ASN A 337 3.59 19.23 19.05
C ASN A 337 4.35 19.22 20.39
N LEU A 338 5.68 19.08 20.36
CA LEU A 338 6.51 19.18 21.56
C LEU A 338 6.43 20.57 22.19
N VAL A 339 6.61 21.62 21.38
CA VAL A 339 6.54 23.01 21.86
C VAL A 339 5.14 23.34 22.40
N ALA A 340 4.09 22.94 21.70
CA ALA A 340 2.71 23.14 22.13
C ALA A 340 2.39 22.39 23.43
N PHE A 341 2.85 21.14 23.57
CA PHE A 341 2.65 20.35 24.78
C PHE A 341 3.36 20.97 26.00
N LEU A 342 4.61 21.40 25.83
CA LEU A 342 5.36 22.08 26.90
C LEU A 342 4.74 23.42 27.28
N ALA A 343 4.31 24.22 26.30
CA ALA A 343 3.63 25.49 26.54
C ALA A 343 2.28 25.27 27.26
N GLY A 344 1.50 24.27 26.82
CA GLY A 344 0.25 23.88 27.46
C GLY A 344 0.46 23.42 28.91
N PHE A 345 1.51 22.63 29.17
CA PHE A 345 1.87 22.22 30.52
C PHE A 345 2.20 23.42 31.42
N LEU A 346 2.99 24.37 30.92
CA LEU A 346 3.31 25.60 31.65
C LEU A 346 2.05 26.43 31.94
N ARG A 347 1.13 26.57 30.97
CA ARG A 347 -0.14 27.28 31.17
C ARG A 347 -0.99 26.61 32.25
N VAL A 348 -1.17 25.29 32.18
CA VAL A 348 -1.95 24.57 33.19
C VAL A 348 -1.33 24.68 34.57
N PHE A 349 0.00 24.61 34.67
CA PHE A 349 0.70 24.70 35.93
C PHE A 349 0.61 26.10 36.56
N ASN A 350 0.71 27.15 35.74
CA ASN A 350 0.71 28.54 36.22
C ASN A 350 -0.70 29.10 36.43
N ASP A 351 -1.61 28.86 35.47
CA ASP A 351 -2.91 29.54 35.38
C ASP A 351 -4.07 28.64 35.83
N GLY A 352 -3.82 27.34 36.09
CA GLY A 352 -4.83 26.40 36.59
C GLY A 352 -5.89 25.99 35.55
N GLU A 353 -5.65 26.24 34.26
CA GLU A 353 -6.64 26.07 33.18
C GLU A 353 -6.78 24.62 32.66
N PHE A 354 -6.54 23.63 33.52
CA PHE A 354 -6.58 22.21 33.13
C PHE A 354 -7.92 21.81 32.50
N ASP A 355 -9.03 22.26 33.09
CA ASP A 355 -10.38 21.91 32.65
C ASP A 355 -10.65 22.33 31.20
N ALA A 356 -10.07 23.44 30.74
CA ALA A 356 -10.26 23.99 29.40
C ALA A 356 -9.33 23.37 28.35
N PHE A 357 -8.12 22.97 28.73
CA PHE A 357 -7.07 22.54 27.78
C PHE A 357 -6.76 21.05 27.82
N PHE A 358 -7.40 20.27 28.70
CA PHE A 358 -7.12 18.84 28.88
C PHE A 358 -7.07 18.06 27.56
N VAL A 359 -8.09 18.19 26.71
CA VAL A 359 -8.17 17.43 25.45
C VAL A 359 -7.06 17.84 24.48
N GLN A 360 -6.74 19.14 24.36
CA GLN A 360 -5.64 19.60 23.49
C GLN A 360 -4.29 19.13 24.00
N MET A 361 -4.07 19.19 25.31
CA MET A 361 -2.87 18.64 25.93
C MET A 361 -2.76 17.13 25.73
N PHE A 362 -3.87 16.41 25.82
CA PHE A 362 -3.90 14.98 25.56
C PHE A 362 -3.53 14.67 24.09
N VAL A 363 -4.12 15.38 23.13
CA VAL A 363 -3.82 15.21 21.69
C VAL A 363 -2.36 15.57 21.38
N ALA A 364 -1.86 16.71 21.88
CA ALA A 364 -0.47 17.12 21.69
C ALA A 364 0.50 16.13 22.35
N GLY A 365 0.19 15.67 23.57
CA GLY A 365 0.96 14.67 24.30
C GLY A 365 1.00 13.32 23.58
N PHE A 366 -0.13 12.89 23.02
CA PHE A 366 -0.19 11.69 22.17
C PHE A 366 0.71 11.85 20.93
N GLY A 367 0.69 13.01 20.28
CA GLY A 367 1.60 13.33 19.18
C GLY A 367 3.08 13.28 19.57
N VAL A 368 3.43 13.81 20.76
CA VAL A 368 4.79 13.75 21.32
C VAL A 368 5.23 12.31 21.58
N LEU A 369 4.37 11.49 22.21
CA LEU A 369 4.68 10.09 22.49
C LEU A 369 4.95 9.29 21.21
N ASN A 370 4.10 9.44 20.19
CA ASN A 370 4.28 8.77 18.91
C ASN A 370 5.50 9.30 18.12
N SER A 371 5.94 10.53 18.42
CA SER A 371 7.11 11.14 17.79
C SER A 371 8.43 10.85 18.50
N PHE A 372 8.45 9.98 19.52
CA PHE A 372 9.66 9.67 20.27
C PHE A 372 10.84 9.19 19.39
N PRO A 373 10.65 8.29 18.40
CA PRO A 373 11.73 7.90 17.49
C PRO A 373 12.30 9.07 16.68
N ILE A 374 11.46 10.06 16.34
CA ILE A 374 11.84 11.25 15.58
C ILE A 374 12.74 12.14 16.44
N TYR A 375 12.38 12.40 17.71
CA TYR A 375 13.23 13.16 18.63
C TYR A 375 14.57 12.44 18.88
N GLY A 376 14.52 11.11 19.03
CA GLY A 376 15.68 10.23 19.04
C GLY A 376 16.63 10.52 17.88
N ALA A 377 16.09 10.50 16.67
CA ALA A 377 16.84 10.74 15.45
C ALA A 377 17.34 12.19 15.28
N MET A 378 16.58 13.19 15.74
CA MET A 378 16.96 14.60 15.63
C MET A 378 18.07 14.99 16.63
N PHE A 379 17.93 14.59 17.89
CA PHE A 379 18.70 15.19 18.99
C PHE A 379 19.65 14.22 19.71
N PHE A 380 19.31 12.93 19.80
CA PHE A 380 20.00 12.01 20.69
C PHE A 380 20.94 11.03 19.97
N ARG A 381 20.64 10.65 18.73
CA ARG A 381 21.43 9.68 17.96
C ARG A 381 22.74 10.24 17.42
N ARG A 382 23.74 9.37 17.32
CA ARG A 382 25.09 9.66 16.79
C ARG A 382 25.56 8.68 15.71
N ASP A 383 24.76 7.67 15.42
CA ASP A 383 25.02 6.65 14.41
C ASP A 383 24.55 7.11 13.01
N SER A 384 24.78 6.27 12.00
CA SER A 384 24.44 6.51 10.59
C SER A 384 22.92 6.66 10.36
N GLY A 385 22.08 6.12 11.24
CA GLY A 385 20.62 6.27 11.15
C GLY A 385 20.05 7.57 11.76
N ARG A 386 20.91 8.48 12.23
CA ARG A 386 20.53 9.81 12.71
C ARG A 386 19.90 10.67 11.61
N MET A 387 18.90 11.48 11.93
CA MET A 387 18.34 12.44 10.99
C MET A 387 19.40 13.48 10.56
N PRO A 388 19.54 13.79 9.26
CA PRO A 388 20.46 14.81 8.77
C PRO A 388 20.25 16.17 9.45
N ILE A 389 21.35 16.80 9.84
CA ILE A 389 21.36 18.08 10.57
C ILE A 389 20.60 19.16 9.78
N ASN A 390 20.76 19.21 8.47
CA ASN A 390 20.05 20.17 7.62
C ASN A 390 18.53 20.00 7.72
N THR A 391 18.02 18.77 7.73
CA THR A 391 16.59 18.47 7.92
C THR A 391 16.11 18.97 9.28
N THR A 392 16.86 18.69 10.35
CA THR A 392 16.55 19.17 11.70
C THR A 392 16.49 20.70 11.74
N LEU A 393 17.53 21.38 11.25
CA LEU A 393 17.60 22.85 11.23
C LEU A 393 16.45 23.46 10.43
N THR A 394 16.18 22.97 9.22
CA THR A 394 15.09 23.46 8.37
C THR A 394 13.74 23.26 9.06
N SER A 395 13.48 22.09 9.65
CA SER A 395 12.23 21.82 10.36
C SER A 395 12.02 22.75 11.57
N THR A 396 13.07 22.98 12.37
CA THR A 396 13.01 23.89 13.52
C THR A 396 12.81 25.35 13.09
N LEU A 397 13.44 25.78 11.98
CA LEU A 397 13.24 27.11 11.42
C LEU A 397 11.80 27.32 10.91
N ILE A 398 11.21 26.32 10.25
CA ILE A 398 9.81 26.37 9.81
C ILE A 398 8.88 26.53 11.01
N VAL A 399 9.07 25.74 12.07
CA VAL A 399 8.27 25.86 13.29
C VAL A 399 8.49 27.22 13.95
N GLY A 400 9.73 27.69 14.05
CA GLY A 400 10.05 29.02 14.60
C GLY A 400 9.35 30.14 13.83
N ALA A 401 9.32 30.08 12.49
CA ALA A 401 8.61 31.05 11.66
C ALA A 401 7.09 30.99 11.87
N LEU A 402 6.51 29.79 11.94
CA LEU A 402 5.08 29.60 12.23
C LEU A 402 4.69 30.20 13.58
N LEU A 403 5.50 29.95 14.62
CA LEU A 403 5.28 30.50 15.95
C LEU A 403 5.39 32.03 15.96
N PHE A 404 6.41 32.58 15.28
CA PHE A 404 6.60 34.03 15.18
C PHE A 404 5.42 34.72 14.49
N CYS A 405 4.89 34.14 13.42
CA CYS A 405 3.68 34.66 12.76
C CYS A 405 2.46 34.59 13.67
N SER A 406 2.31 33.49 14.43
CA SER A 406 1.19 33.30 15.35
C SER A 406 1.20 34.25 16.55
N THR A 407 2.35 34.74 16.99
CA THR A 407 2.45 35.68 18.13
C THR A 407 2.28 37.14 17.73
N ASN A 408 2.37 37.45 16.43
CA ASN A 408 2.27 38.81 15.89
C ASN A 408 0.94 39.08 15.16
N SER A 409 -0.01 38.14 15.22
CA SER A 409 -1.38 38.25 14.70
C SER A 409 -2.33 38.34 15.88
#